data_AF-A0A0K8T865-F1
#
_entry.id   AF-A0A0K8T865-F1
#
_cell.length_a   1.000
_cell.length_b   1.000
_cell.length_c   1.000
_cell.angle_alpha   90.00
_cell.angle_beta   90.00
_cell.angle_gamma   90.00
#
_symmetry.space_group_name_H-M   'P 1'
#
loop_
_entity.id
_entity.type
_entity.pdbx_description
1 polymer ?
#
loop_
_entity_poly.entity_id
_entity_poly.type
_entity_poly.pdbx_seq_one_letter_code
_entity_poly.pdbx_strand_id
1 'polypeptide(L)'
;MASISTGNTLDYERHLEVVAQVLKEERLRKNDAMVQQSKEILERLQPSRKRVLERVRGNSQWLTALPLEADCFDLSPLQFRDALALRYGHTPQNPPDSCDGCGA
;
A
#
# COMPACT_ATOMS: atom_id res chain seq x y z
N MET A 1 33.04 14.08 -8.93
CA MET A 1 33.43 14.78 -7.68
C MET A 1 34.63 15.70 -7.92
N ALA A 2 34.50 16.71 -8.79
CA ALA A 2 35.64 17.57 -9.16
C ALA A 2 35.43 19.07 -8.85
N SER A 3 34.18 19.56 -8.77
CA SER A 3 33.94 20.99 -8.49
C SER A 3 34.27 21.42 -7.06
N ILE A 4 34.04 20.55 -6.07
CA ILE A 4 34.18 20.94 -4.65
C ILE A 4 35.67 21.20 -4.28
N SER A 5 36.61 20.57 -4.97
CA SER A 5 38.05 20.75 -4.77
C SER A 5 38.68 21.83 -5.67
N THR A 6 38.01 22.26 -6.74
CA THR A 6 38.58 23.17 -7.76
C THR A 6 37.97 24.58 -7.74
N GLY A 7 36.90 24.83 -6.96
CA GLY A 7 36.26 26.14 -6.87
C GLY A 7 35.51 26.57 -8.14
N ASN A 8 35.34 25.67 -9.11
CA ASN A 8 34.59 25.94 -10.33
C ASN A 8 33.08 26.05 -10.04
N THR A 9 32.41 26.98 -10.70
CA THR A 9 30.96 27.18 -10.61
C THR A 9 30.23 25.85 -10.86
N LEU A 10 29.47 25.41 -9.85
CA LEU A 10 28.61 24.24 -9.99
C LEU A 10 27.43 24.62 -10.88
N ASP A 11 27.28 23.89 -11.99
CA ASP A 11 26.04 23.90 -12.77
C ASP A 11 24.92 23.29 -11.91
N TYR A 12 24.18 24.18 -11.24
CA TYR A 12 23.19 23.83 -10.24
C TYR A 12 21.99 23.11 -10.85
N GLU A 13 21.55 23.54 -12.03
CA GLU A 13 20.44 22.91 -12.76
C GLU A 13 20.79 21.48 -13.13
N ARG A 14 21.96 21.26 -13.75
CA ARG A 14 22.44 19.91 -14.07
C ARG A 14 22.64 19.06 -12.82
N HIS A 15 23.11 19.65 -11.72
CA HIS A 15 23.25 18.93 -10.46
C HIS A 15 21.91 18.44 -9.92
N LEU A 16 20.87 19.29 -9.92
CA LEU A 16 19.54 18.92 -9.45
C LEU A 16 18.92 17.81 -10.30
N GLU A 17 19.08 17.86 -11.62
CA GLU A 17 18.60 16.80 -12.52
C GLU A 17 19.24 15.45 -12.19
N VAL A 18 20.57 15.44 -12.02
CA VAL A 18 21.30 14.22 -11.65
C VAL A 18 20.87 13.71 -10.28
N VAL A 19 20.68 14.59 -9.29
CA VAL A 19 20.21 14.19 -7.97
C VAL A 19 18.81 13.57 -8.05
N ALA A 20 17.89 14.21 -8.77
CA ALA A 20 16.53 13.70 -8.95
C ALA A 20 16.51 12.33 -9.63
N GLN A 21 17.34 12.15 -10.67
CA GLN A 21 17.49 10.88 -11.36
C GLN A 21 18.02 9.79 -10.42
N VAL A 22 19.13 10.05 -9.71
CA VAL A 22 19.73 9.08 -8.78
C VAL A 22 18.74 8.70 -7.68
N LEU A 23 18.04 9.67 -7.09
CA LEU A 23 17.04 9.37 -6.05
C LEU A 23 15.89 8.51 -6.57
N LYS A 24 15.46 8.73 -7.81
CA LYS A 24 14.43 7.91 -8.47
C LYS A 24 14.94 6.49 -8.71
N GLU A 25 16.13 6.35 -9.25
CA GLU A 25 16.77 5.05 -9.52
C GLU A 25 16.98 4.25 -8.23
N GLU A 26 17.49 4.89 -7.18
CA GLU A 26 17.69 4.26 -5.87
C GLU A 26 16.36 3.84 -5.23
N ARG A 27 15.30 4.63 -5.40
CA ARG A 27 13.96 4.25 -4.93
C ARG A 27 13.42 3.02 -5.67
N LEU A 28 13.57 2.98 -6.99
CA LEU A 28 13.16 1.83 -7.81
C LEU A 28 13.94 0.59 -7.39
N ARG A 29 15.26 0.69 -7.30
CA ARG A 29 16.14 -0.41 -6.88
C ARG A 29 15.77 -0.97 -5.50
N LYS A 30 15.49 -0.11 -4.53
CA LYS A 30 15.05 -0.54 -3.18
C LYS A 30 13.70 -1.24 -3.23
N ASN A 31 12.76 -0.69 -4.00
CA ASN A 31 11.44 -1.30 -4.16
C ASN A 31 11.53 -2.68 -4.83
N ASP A 32 12.31 -2.80 -5.89
CA ASP A 32 12.51 -4.07 -6.60
C ASP A 32 13.16 -5.12 -5.69
N ALA A 33 14.15 -4.74 -4.88
CA ALA A 33 14.77 -5.62 -3.90
C ALA A 33 13.74 -6.09 -2.84
N MET A 34 12.90 -5.19 -2.33
CA MET A 34 11.85 -5.55 -1.37
C MET A 34 10.78 -6.45 -1.98
N VAL A 35 10.37 -6.19 -3.23
CA VAL A 35 9.42 -7.04 -3.96
C VAL A 35 10.00 -8.44 -4.17
N GLN A 36 11.28 -8.53 -4.55
CA GLN A 36 11.95 -9.81 -4.74
C GLN A 36 12.05 -10.60 -3.43
N GLN A 37 12.46 -9.95 -2.34
CA GLN A 37 12.49 -10.57 -1.02
C GLN A 37 11.10 -11.05 -0.56
N SER A 38 10.06 -10.27 -0.82
CA SER A 38 8.68 -10.66 -0.50
C SER A 38 8.25 -11.91 -1.27
N LYS A 39 8.57 -12.00 -2.57
CA LYS A 39 8.29 -13.19 -3.39
C LYS A 39 8.98 -14.43 -2.84
N GLU A 40 10.26 -14.33 -2.50
CA GLU A 40 11.03 -15.46 -1.96
C GLU A 40 10.46 -15.97 -0.63
N ILE A 41 9.97 -15.07 0.22
CA ILE A 41 9.28 -15.44 1.47
C ILE A 41 7.96 -16.14 1.15
N LEU A 42 7.15 -15.59 0.25
CA LEU A 42 5.85 -16.16 -0.15
C LEU A 42 5.98 -17.57 -0.75
N GLU A 43 7.07 -17.84 -1.48
CA GLU A 43 7.34 -19.17 -2.05
C GLU A 43 7.68 -20.22 -1.00
N ARG A 44 8.27 -19.82 0.13
CA ARG A 44 8.64 -20.73 1.24
C ARG A 44 7.48 -21.01 2.19
N LEU A 45 6.35 -20.31 2.05
CA LEU A 45 5.19 -20.49 2.92
C LEU A 45 4.37 -21.72 2.55
N GLN A 46 3.73 -22.30 3.56
CA GLN A 46 2.71 -23.32 3.36
C GLN A 46 1.57 -22.78 2.49
N PRO A 47 0.95 -23.62 1.63
CA PRO A 47 -0.07 -23.17 0.66
C PRO A 47 -1.24 -22.41 1.28
N SER A 48 -1.69 -22.80 2.48
CA SER A 48 -2.76 -22.14 3.21
C SER A 48 -2.39 -20.70 3.61
N ARG A 49 -1.18 -20.50 4.15
CA ARG A 49 -0.65 -19.18 4.55
C ARG A 49 -0.40 -18.27 3.34
N LYS A 50 0.15 -18.82 2.26
CA LYS A 50 0.34 -18.11 0.99
C LYS A 50 -0.99 -17.58 0.44
N ARG A 51 -2.03 -18.42 0.44
CA ARG A 51 -3.39 -18.06 -0.03
C ARG A 51 -3.99 -16.92 0.79
N VAL A 52 -3.81 -16.93 2.12
CA VAL A 52 -4.27 -15.84 3.00
C VAL A 52 -3.55 -14.54 2.65
N LEU A 53 -2.22 -14.57 2.54
CA LEU A 53 -1.43 -13.37 2.24
C LEU A 53 -1.74 -12.77 0.86
N GLU A 54 -1.94 -13.59 -0.17
CA GLU A 54 -2.35 -13.10 -1.49
C GLU A 54 -3.75 -12.47 -1.47
N ARG A 55 -4.68 -13.00 -0.66
CA ARG A 55 -6.05 -12.43 -0.53
C ARG A 55 -6.05 -11.05 0.14
N VAL A 56 -5.17 -10.83 1.12
CA VAL A 56 -5.10 -9.56 1.87
C VAL A 56 -4.18 -8.51 1.22
N ARG A 57 -3.46 -8.88 0.17
CA ARG A 57 -2.58 -8.00 -0.60
C ARG A 57 -3.40 -6.83 -1.18
N GLY A 58 -3.09 -5.61 -0.76
CA GLY A 58 -3.78 -4.38 -1.20
C GLY A 58 -5.03 -3.98 -0.40
N ASN A 59 -5.68 -4.90 0.31
CA ASN A 59 -6.98 -4.62 0.95
C ASN A 59 -6.89 -4.28 2.45
N SER A 60 -5.80 -4.67 3.13
CA SER A 60 -5.75 -4.59 4.62
C SER A 60 -4.36 -4.34 5.21
N GLN A 61 -3.33 -4.11 4.38
CA GLN A 61 -1.96 -3.82 4.85
C GLN A 61 -1.81 -2.46 5.54
N TRP A 62 -2.78 -1.56 5.36
CA TRP A 62 -2.81 -0.23 5.94
C TRP A 62 -3.69 -0.13 7.19
N LEU A 63 -4.37 -1.21 7.56
CA LEU A 63 -5.19 -1.25 8.76
C LEU A 63 -4.32 -1.51 9.98
N THR A 64 -4.40 -0.62 10.96
CA THR A 64 -3.68 -0.74 12.24
C THR A 64 -4.22 -1.88 13.13
N ALA A 65 -5.27 -2.56 12.68
CA ALA A 65 -5.91 -3.69 13.36
C ALA A 65 -5.98 -4.88 12.40
N LEU A 66 -5.62 -6.08 12.89
CA LEU A 66 -5.84 -7.31 12.14
C LEU A 66 -7.35 -7.56 12.03
N PRO A 67 -7.88 -7.79 10.82
CA PRO A 67 -9.27 -8.16 10.67
C PRO A 67 -9.46 -9.64 11.06
N LEU A 68 -9.70 -9.90 12.35
CA LEU A 68 -10.04 -11.22 12.86
C LEU A 68 -11.56 -11.41 12.89
N GLU A 69 -12.02 -12.62 12.60
CA GLU A 69 -13.43 -13.02 12.74
C GLU A 69 -13.92 -12.89 14.18
N ALA A 70 -13.04 -13.20 15.15
CA ALA A 70 -13.30 -13.02 16.58
C ALA A 70 -13.58 -11.55 16.97
N ASP A 71 -13.12 -10.61 16.15
CA ASP A 71 -13.31 -9.17 16.35
C ASP A 71 -14.39 -8.59 15.41
N CYS A 72 -15.17 -9.46 14.75
CA CYS A 72 -16.22 -9.09 13.79
C CYS A 72 -15.71 -8.24 12.60
N PHE A 73 -14.45 -8.45 12.20
CA PHE A 73 -13.85 -7.77 11.06
C PHE A 73 -13.85 -8.61 9.77
N ASP A 74 -14.70 -9.63 9.66
CA ASP A 74 -14.93 -10.42 8.45
C ASP A 74 -15.77 -9.65 7.39
N LEU A 75 -15.51 -8.35 7.28
CA LEU A 75 -16.26 -7.47 6.41
C LEU A 75 -15.98 -7.80 4.95
N SER A 76 -17.06 -7.93 4.17
CA SER A 76 -16.97 -7.85 2.72
C SER A 76 -16.34 -6.52 2.30
N PRO A 77 -15.73 -6.43 1.10
CA PRO A 77 -15.18 -5.16 0.59
C PRO A 77 -16.17 -4.00 0.62
N LEU A 78 -17.46 -4.28 0.43
CA LEU A 78 -18.53 -3.29 0.53
C LEU A 78 -18.71 -2.80 1.97
N GLN A 79 -18.93 -3.72 2.92
CA GLN A 79 -19.09 -3.39 4.34
C GLN A 79 -17.89 -2.60 4.89
N PHE A 80 -16.69 -2.95 4.46
CA PHE A 80 -15.48 -2.24 4.87
C PHE A 80 -15.43 -0.79 4.36
N ARG A 81 -15.75 -0.57 3.09
CA ARG A 81 -15.84 0.78 2.51
C ARG A 81 -16.92 1.62 3.18
N ASP A 82 -18.06 1.01 3.47
CA ASP A 82 -19.19 1.68 4.11
C ASP A 82 -18.85 2.06 5.55
N ALA A 83 -18.20 1.16 6.30
CA ALA A 83 -17.71 1.45 7.65
C ALA A 83 -16.71 2.62 7.69
N LEU A 84 -15.84 2.74 6.67
CA LEU A 84 -14.93 3.88 6.54
C LEU A 84 -15.66 5.17 6.22
N ALA A 85 -16.61 5.13 5.28
CA ALA A 85 -17.41 6.30 4.93
C ALA A 85 -18.13 6.84 6.17
N LEU A 86 -18.81 5.96 6.92
CA LEU A 86 -19.49 6.31 8.17
C LEU A 86 -18.53 6.91 9.21
N ARG A 87 -17.35 6.32 9.41
CA ARG A 87 -16.36 6.82 10.39
C ARG A 87 -15.90 8.24 10.09
N TYR A 88 -15.78 8.61 8.81
CA TYR A 88 -15.34 9.93 8.39
C TYR A 88 -16.50 10.88 8.01
N GLY A 89 -17.75 10.50 8.30
CA GLY A 89 -18.92 11.33 8.01
C GLY A 89 -19.25 11.46 6.52
N HIS A 90 -18.78 10.52 5.70
CA HIS A 90 -19.12 10.42 4.29
C HIS A 90 -20.31 9.48 4.09
N THR A 91 -21.10 9.75 3.04
CA THR A 91 -22.20 8.86 2.64
C THR A 91 -21.65 7.64 1.90
N PRO A 92 -22.02 6.40 2.29
CA PRO A 92 -21.71 5.19 1.53
C PRO A 92 -22.16 5.30 0.07
N GLN A 93 -21.28 4.91 -0.85
CA GLN A 93 -21.56 4.96 -2.29
C GLN A 93 -22.20 3.64 -2.72
N ASN A 94 -23.49 3.71 -3.05
CA ASN A 94 -24.36 2.59 -3.45
C ASN A 94 -24.86 1.73 -2.27
N PRO A 95 -25.65 2.30 -1.35
CA PRO A 95 -26.45 1.46 -0.47
C PRO A 95 -27.39 0.58 -1.32
N PRO A 96 -27.67 -0.66 -0.91
CA PRO A 96 -28.69 -1.46 -1.58
C PRO A 96 -30.04 -0.74 -1.55
N ASP A 97 -30.85 -0.93 -2.60
CA ASP A 97 -32.17 -0.30 -2.74
C ASP A 97 -33.15 -0.74 -1.63
N SER A 98 -32.85 -1.84 -0.94
CA SER A 98 -33.58 -2.30 0.23
C SER A 98 -32.64 -2.77 1.33
N CYS A 99 -33.00 -2.46 2.57
CA CYS A 99 -32.32 -2.95 3.75
C CYS A 99 -32.77 -4.39 4.05
N ASP A 100 -31.82 -5.32 4.12
CA ASP A 100 -32.05 -6.73 4.47
C ASP A 100 -32.49 -6.95 5.94
N GLY A 101 -32.25 -5.97 6.81
CA GLY A 101 -32.64 -6.00 8.22
C GLY A 101 -34.05 -5.47 8.52
N CYS A 102 -34.56 -4.48 7.76
CA CYS A 102 -35.89 -3.90 7.99
C CYS A 102 -36.85 -4.02 6.78
N GLY A 103 -36.38 -4.47 5.62
CA GLY A 103 -37.18 -4.67 4.41
C GLY A 103 -37.67 -3.38 3.75
N ALA A 104 -37.15 -2.22 4.15
CA ALA A 104 -37.47 -0.90 3.61
C ALA A 104 -36.44 -0.42 2.58
#